data_AF-A0A0V0R3G0-F1
#
_entry.id   AF-A0A0V0R3G0-F1
#
_cell.length_a   1.000
_cell.length_b   1.000
_cell.length_c   1.000
_cell.angle_alpha   90.00
_cell.angle_beta   90.00
_cell.angle_gamma   90.00
#
_symmetry.space_group_name_H-M   'P 1'
#
loop_
_entity.id
_entity.type
_entity.pdbx_description
1 polymer ?
#
loop_
_entity_poly.entity_id
_entity_poly.type
_entity_poly.pdbx_seq_one_letter_code
_entity_poly.pdbx_strand_id
1 'polypeptide(L)'
;MSINRFLDIQNENIFQDLNENQYNIILLRTAKTIVHEISHIFGLKHCGYYECVMKGSNHLQESDNKPIQMCPNCLRKLQHQINFDIKKRYQQIISYMKEKKIFQNDFQVYQQILQKI
;
A
#
# COMPACT_ATOMS: atom_id res chain seq x y z
N MET A 1 5.29 -26.01 18.17
CA MET A 1 5.85 -25.57 16.88
C MET A 1 6.92 -24.53 17.18
N SER A 2 8.17 -24.88 16.90
CA SER A 2 9.39 -24.22 17.38
C SER A 2 9.68 -22.87 16.72
N ILE A 3 10.05 -21.89 17.55
CA ILE A 3 10.44 -20.49 17.28
C ILE A 3 11.73 -20.33 16.42
N ASN A 4 12.32 -21.43 15.96
CA ASN A 4 13.68 -21.43 15.38
C ASN A 4 13.78 -21.08 13.88
N ARG A 5 12.75 -20.50 13.24
CA ARG A 5 12.81 -20.14 11.81
C ARG A 5 13.29 -18.71 11.52
N PHE A 6 13.62 -17.93 12.56
CA PHE A 6 13.95 -16.51 12.42
C PHE A 6 15.46 -16.20 12.41
N LEU A 7 16.34 -17.18 12.62
CA LEU A 7 17.78 -16.93 12.80
C LEU A 7 18.64 -17.01 11.52
N ASP A 8 18.08 -17.46 10.38
CA ASP A 8 18.84 -17.59 9.12
C ASP A 8 18.72 -16.37 8.18
N ILE A 9 18.02 -15.31 8.57
CA ILE A 9 17.73 -14.15 7.69
C ILE A 9 18.91 -13.16 7.61
N GLN A 10 20.02 -13.39 8.31
CA GLN A 10 21.02 -12.34 8.53
C GLN A 10 22.07 -12.13 7.45
N ASN A 11 22.16 -12.88 6.33
CA ASN A 11 23.28 -12.65 5.39
C ASN A 11 23.08 -12.95 3.90
N GLU A 12 21.85 -13.04 3.40
CA GLU A 12 21.60 -13.06 1.95
C GLU A 12 20.78 -11.84 1.56
N ASN A 13 21.26 -11.06 0.59
CA ASN A 13 20.51 -9.95 0.05
C ASN A 13 19.43 -10.54 -0.85
N ILE A 14 18.29 -10.91 -0.25
CA ILE A 14 17.14 -11.66 -0.82
C ILE A 14 16.65 -11.10 -2.18
N PHE A 15 17.01 -9.86 -2.50
CA PHE A 15 16.63 -9.18 -3.74
C PHE A 15 17.67 -9.24 -4.86
N GLN A 16 18.86 -9.81 -4.64
CA GLN A 16 19.95 -9.84 -5.63
C GLN A 16 19.63 -10.66 -6.88
N ASP A 17 18.82 -11.71 -6.74
CA ASP A 17 18.48 -12.62 -7.85
C ASP A 17 17.17 -12.25 -8.57
N LEU A 18 16.52 -11.17 -8.16
CA LEU A 18 15.26 -10.74 -8.76
C LEU A 18 15.52 -9.89 -9.99
N ASN A 19 14.81 -10.19 -11.08
CA ASN A 19 14.70 -9.22 -12.15
C ASN A 19 13.85 -8.01 -11.72
N GLU A 20 13.94 -6.92 -12.47
CA GLU A 20 13.24 -5.66 -12.17
C GLU A 20 11.72 -5.83 -11.99
N ASN A 21 11.09 -6.70 -12.80
CA ASN A 21 9.66 -6.95 -12.71
C ASN A 21 9.29 -7.67 -11.41
N GLN A 22 10.05 -8.70 -11.03
CA GLN A 22 9.83 -9.43 -9.78
C GLN A 22 10.03 -8.52 -8.57
N TYR A 23 11.09 -7.69 -8.59
CA TYR A 23 11.33 -6.69 -7.56
C TYR A 23 10.15 -5.72 -7.43
N ASN A 24 9.67 -5.16 -8.53
CA ASN A 24 8.54 -4.24 -8.54
C ASN A 24 7.24 -4.87 -8.03
N ILE A 25 6.97 -6.14 -8.37
CA ILE A 25 5.80 -6.88 -7.85
C ILE A 25 5.92 -7.07 -6.35
N ILE A 26 7.07 -7.51 -5.85
CA ILE A 26 7.29 -7.74 -4.42
C ILE A 26 7.21 -6.42 -3.65
N LEU A 27 7.79 -5.35 -4.18
CA LEU A 27 7.71 -4.01 -3.60
C LEU A 27 6.25 -3.53 -3.51
N LEU A 28 5.47 -3.68 -4.57
CA LEU A 28 4.06 -3.30 -4.60
C LEU A 28 3.23 -4.11 -3.60
N ARG A 29 3.41 -5.44 -3.57
CA ARG A 29 2.73 -6.31 -2.61
C ARG A 29 3.06 -5.94 -1.17
N THR A 30 4.35 -5.71 -0.90
CA THR A 30 4.83 -5.31 0.42
C THR A 30 4.22 -3.97 0.84
N ALA A 31 4.22 -2.98 -0.05
CA ALA A 31 3.61 -1.69 0.22
C ALA A 31 2.10 -1.79 0.50
N LYS A 32 1.35 -2.59 -0.28
CA LYS A 32 -0.08 -2.85 -0.05
C LYS A 32 -0.31 -3.48 1.32
N THR A 33 0.45 -4.52 1.67
CA THR A 33 0.34 -5.19 2.97
C THR A 33 0.67 -4.26 4.13
N ILE A 34 1.78 -3.51 4.04
CA ILE A 34 2.15 -2.53 5.09
C ILE A 34 1.05 -1.50 5.29
N VAL A 35 0.49 -0.94 4.22
CA VAL A 35 -0.61 0.03 4.32
C VAL A 35 -1.85 -0.60 4.95
N HIS A 36 -2.18 -1.84 4.59
CA HIS A 36 -3.32 -2.58 5.14
C HIS A 36 -3.18 -2.81 6.65
N GLU A 37 -2.05 -3.36 7.08
CA GLU A 37 -1.81 -3.69 8.48
C GLU A 37 -1.63 -2.44 9.35
N ILE A 38 -0.94 -1.40 8.86
CA ILE A 38 -0.84 -0.12 9.59
C ILE A 38 -2.22 0.52 9.74
N SER A 39 -3.08 0.40 8.74
CA SER A 39 -4.45 0.91 8.85
C SER A 39 -5.26 0.15 9.92
N HIS A 40 -5.01 -1.16 10.10
CA HIS A 40 -5.57 -1.91 11.23
C HIS A 40 -5.08 -1.39 12.58
N ILE A 41 -3.81 -0.98 12.70
CA ILE A 41 -3.28 -0.33 13.92
C ILE A 41 -4.06 0.95 14.25
N PHE A 42 -4.48 1.70 13.23
CA PHE A 42 -5.35 2.87 13.40
C PHE A 42 -6.86 2.53 13.51
N GLY A 43 -7.22 1.27 13.74
CA GLY A 43 -8.59 0.84 14.02
C GLY A 43 -9.51 0.69 12.80
N LEU A 44 -8.97 0.74 11.57
CA LEU A 44 -9.78 0.48 10.37
C LEU A 44 -10.07 -1.02 10.27
N LYS A 45 -11.32 -1.38 10.00
CA LYS A 45 -11.73 -2.75 9.64
C LYS A 45 -11.67 -2.96 8.13
N HIS A 46 -11.77 -4.21 7.68
CA HIS A 46 -11.90 -4.53 6.26
C HIS A 46 -13.02 -3.73 5.58
N CYS A 47 -12.77 -3.32 4.34
CA CYS A 47 -13.71 -2.56 3.51
C CYS A 47 -14.36 -3.46 2.45
N GLY A 48 -15.69 -3.52 2.44
CA GLY A 48 -16.46 -4.25 1.41
C GLY A 48 -17.18 -3.35 0.40
N TYR A 49 -17.01 -2.02 0.48
CA TYR A 49 -17.87 -1.07 -0.24
C TYR A 49 -17.32 -0.60 -1.59
N TYR A 50 -15.99 -0.45 -1.70
CA TYR A 50 -15.31 0.09 -2.87
C TYR A 50 -13.99 -0.63 -3.08
N GLU A 51 -13.37 -0.43 -4.24
CA GLU A 51 -11.97 -0.77 -4.44
C GLU A 51 -11.10 0.02 -3.45
N CYS A 52 -10.41 -0.73 -2.58
CA CYS A 52 -9.69 -0.18 -1.44
C CYS A 52 -8.58 -1.15 -1.00
N VAL A 53 -7.43 -0.61 -0.60
CA VAL A 53 -6.35 -1.38 0.04
C VAL A 53 -6.82 -2.14 1.29
N MET A 54 -7.88 -1.65 1.96
CA MET A 54 -8.50 -2.31 3.12
C MET A 54 -9.48 -3.43 2.76
N LYS A 55 -9.66 -3.79 1.48
CA LYS A 55 -10.47 -4.96 1.11
C LYS A 55 -9.82 -6.22 1.67
N GLY A 56 -10.60 -7.12 2.27
CA GLY A 56 -10.09 -8.42 2.72
C GLY A 56 -9.61 -9.27 1.53
N SER A 57 -8.72 -10.24 1.77
CA SER A 57 -8.37 -11.27 0.78
C SER A 57 -8.30 -12.64 1.40
N ASN A 58 -8.74 -13.63 0.62
CA ASN A 58 -8.58 -15.03 0.92
C ASN A 58 -7.42 -15.66 0.15
N HIS A 59 -6.99 -15.05 -0.97
CA HIS A 59 -5.89 -15.57 -1.80
C HIS A 59 -5.12 -14.48 -2.55
N LEU A 60 -3.94 -14.84 -3.06
CA LEU A 60 -2.97 -13.90 -3.66
C LEU A 60 -3.54 -13.10 -4.84
N GLN A 61 -4.31 -13.74 -5.72
CA GLN A 61 -4.92 -13.06 -6.87
C GLN A 61 -5.86 -11.92 -6.46
N GLU A 62 -6.66 -12.12 -5.41
CA GLU A 62 -7.48 -11.05 -4.84
C GLU A 62 -6.61 -9.92 -4.29
N SER A 63 -5.53 -10.25 -3.58
CA SER A 63 -4.62 -9.26 -3.01
C SER A 63 -3.91 -8.43 -4.09
N ASP A 64 -3.54 -9.08 -5.20
CA ASP A 64 -2.92 -8.43 -6.34
C ASP A 64 -3.89 -7.49 -7.06
N ASN A 65 -5.15 -7.90 -7.19
CA ASN A 65 -6.20 -7.13 -7.86
C ASN A 65 -6.65 -5.88 -7.08
N LYS A 66 -6.41 -5.81 -5.77
CA LYS A 66 -6.76 -4.62 -4.97
C LYS A 66 -5.92 -3.41 -5.39
N PRO A 67 -6.47 -2.19 -5.30
CA PRO A 67 -5.67 -0.98 -5.38
C PRO A 67 -4.75 -0.82 -4.15
N ILE A 68 -3.65 -0.08 -4.31
CA ILE A 68 -2.86 0.41 -3.16
C ILE A 68 -3.52 1.64 -2.50
N GLN A 69 -4.45 2.27 -3.21
CA GLN A 69 -5.22 3.44 -2.77
C GLN A 69 -6.25 3.05 -1.70
N MET A 70 -6.44 3.93 -0.72
CA MET A 70 -7.63 3.91 0.13
C MET A 70 -8.83 4.51 -0.59
N CYS A 71 -10.01 3.90 -0.45
CA CYS A 71 -11.26 4.52 -0.87
C CYS A 71 -11.60 5.75 0.00
N PRO A 72 -12.49 6.65 -0.46
CA PRO A 72 -12.84 7.86 0.27
C PRO A 72 -13.31 7.61 1.71
N ASN A 73 -14.05 6.52 1.94
CA ASN A 73 -14.55 6.15 3.28
C ASN A 73 -13.42 5.78 4.23
N CYS A 74 -12.50 4.90 3.81
CA CYS A 74 -11.36 4.50 4.62
C CYS A 74 -10.39 5.68 4.82
N LEU A 75 -10.20 6.52 3.81
CA LEU A 75 -9.37 7.71 3.93
C LEU A 75 -9.91 8.68 4.98
N ARG A 76 -11.23 8.95 5.00
CA ARG A 76 -11.86 9.81 6.01
C ARG A 76 -11.83 9.19 7.40
N LYS A 77 -12.00 7.87 7.52
CA LYS A 77 -11.81 7.16 8.80
C LYS A 77 -10.40 7.36 9.33
N LEU A 78 -9.38 7.16 8.49
CA LEU A 78 -7.99 7.38 8.89
C LEU A 78 -7.73 8.84 9.25
N GLN A 79 -8.27 9.78 8.46
CA GLN A 79 -8.15 11.21 8.73
C GLN A 79 -8.73 11.56 10.10
N HIS A 80 -9.87 10.99 10.45
CA HIS A 80 -10.48 11.20 11.76
C HIS A 80 -9.59 10.69 12.91
N GLN A 81 -8.83 9.62 12.70
CA GLN A 81 -7.98 9.02 13.73
C GLN A 81 -6.69 9.81 13.99
N ILE A 82 -6.05 10.36 12.94
CA ILE A 82 -4.70 10.98 13.07
C ILE A 82 -4.64 12.45 12.63
N ASN A 83 -5.77 13.02 12.22
CA ASN A 83 -5.95 14.43 11.85
C ASN A 83 -4.90 15.00 10.88
N PHE A 84 -4.89 14.51 9.64
CA PHE A 84 -4.00 14.99 8.58
C PHE A 84 -4.72 15.75 7.47
N ASP A 85 -3.96 16.57 6.73
CA ASP A 85 -4.45 17.26 5.54
C ASP A 85 -4.42 16.31 4.32
N ILE A 86 -5.60 16.05 3.76
CA ILE A 86 -5.75 15.11 2.63
C ILE A 86 -5.05 15.62 1.37
N LYS A 87 -5.13 16.92 1.09
CA LYS A 87 -4.55 17.52 -0.12
C LYS A 87 -3.02 17.43 -0.07
N LYS A 88 -2.42 17.81 1.05
CA LYS A 88 -0.99 17.72 1.33
C LYS A 88 -0.50 16.27 1.22
N ARG A 89 -1.25 15.30 1.77
CA ARG A 89 -0.94 13.87 1.61
C ARG A 89 -0.80 13.47 0.14
N TYR A 90 -1.79 13.79 -0.69
CA TYR A 90 -1.76 13.41 -2.10
C TYR A 90 -0.67 14.14 -2.88
N GLN A 91 -0.42 15.42 -2.58
CA GLN A 91 0.71 16.16 -3.16
C GLN A 91 2.05 15.49 -2.85
N GLN A 92 2.26 15.07 -1.59
CA GLN A 92 3.48 14.37 -1.17
C GLN A 92 3.64 13.01 -1.86
N ILE A 93 2.57 12.22 -1.96
CA ILE A 93 2.59 10.93 -2.67
C ILE A 93 2.98 11.12 -4.13
N ILE A 94 2.34 12.06 -4.83
CA ILE A 94 2.62 12.37 -6.25
C ILE A 94 4.08 12.82 -6.42
N SER A 95 4.57 13.71 -5.55
CA SER A 95 5.96 14.18 -5.59
C SER A 95 6.95 13.01 -5.42
N TYR A 96 6.70 12.13 -4.44
CA TYR A 96 7.56 10.99 -4.16
C TYR A 96 7.56 9.96 -5.31
N MET A 97 6.38 9.64 -5.85
CA MET A 97 6.26 8.73 -7.00
C MET A 97 6.99 9.27 -8.24
N LYS A 98 6.91 10.58 -8.49
CA LYS A 98 7.62 11.23 -9.58
C LYS A 98 9.14 11.19 -9.39
N GLU A 99 9.62 11.46 -8.17
CA GLU A 99 11.05 11.44 -7.85
C GLU A 99 11.66 10.04 -7.96
N LYS A 100 11.01 9.03 -7.36
CA LYS A 100 11.53 7.65 -7.32
C LYS A 100 11.18 6.82 -8.54
N LYS A 101 10.31 7.34 -9.42
CA LYS A 101 9.78 6.68 -10.61
C LYS A 101 9.07 5.34 -10.32
N ILE A 102 8.45 5.20 -9.14
CA ILE A 102 7.75 3.98 -8.70
C ILE A 102 6.24 4.06 -8.94
N PHE A 103 5.59 2.90 -9.09
CA PHE A 103 4.14 2.75 -9.21
C PHE A 103 3.48 3.66 -10.27
N GLN A 104 4.11 3.80 -11.44
CA GLN A 104 3.66 4.71 -12.49
C GLN A 104 2.20 4.50 -12.92
N ASN A 105 1.74 3.24 -12.92
CA ASN A 105 0.36 2.90 -13.26
C ASN A 105 -0.66 3.54 -12.29
N ASP A 106 -0.27 3.74 -11.04
CA ASP A 106 -1.10 4.34 -9.99
C ASP A 106 -1.02 5.88 -9.96
N PHE A 107 0.00 6.47 -10.61
CA PHE A 107 0.27 7.90 -10.58
C PHE A 107 -0.90 8.73 -11.09
N GLN A 108 -1.48 8.32 -12.22
CA GLN A 108 -2.60 9.04 -12.84
C GLN A 108 -3.84 9.08 -11.94
N VAL A 109 -4.10 8.01 -11.19
CA VAL A 109 -5.21 7.93 -10.23
C VAL A 109 -5.06 9.00 -9.16
N TYR A 110 -3.85 9.15 -8.59
CA TYR A 110 -3.59 10.15 -7.57
C TYR A 110 -3.72 11.58 -8.09
N GLN A 111 -3.29 11.86 -9.33
CA GLN A 111 -3.48 13.17 -9.95
C GLN A 111 -4.96 13.51 -10.12
N GLN A 112 -5.77 12.56 -10.60
CA GLN A 112 -7.21 12.74 -10.75
C GLN A 112 -7.91 12.98 -9.41
N ILE A 113 -7.49 12.27 -8.36
CA ILE A 113 -8.03 12.49 -7.01
C ILE A 113 -7.70 13.90 -6.54
N LEU A 114 -6.45 14.34 -6.67
CA LEU A 114 -5.99 15.66 -6.22
C LEU A 114 -6.75 16.82 -6.87
N GLN A 115 -7.22 16.67 -8.11
CA GLN A 115 -8.03 17.67 -8.80
C GLN A 115 -9.47 17.79 -8.28
N LYS A 116 -9.94 16.79 -7.53
CA LYS A 116 -11.34 16.68 -7.07
C LYS A 116 -11.51 16.96 -5.57
N ILE A 117 -10.43 17.27 -4.85
CA ILE A 117 -10.39 17.55 -3.40
C ILE A 117 -9.88 18.95 -3.12
#